data_AF-A0A9Q0S2D4-F1
#
_entry.id   AF-A0A9Q0S2D4-F1
#
_cell.length_a   1.000
_cell.length_b   1.000
_cell.length_c   1.000
_cell.angle_alpha   90.00
_cell.angle_beta   90.00
_cell.angle_gamma   90.00
#
_symmetry.space_group_name_H-M   'P 1'
#
loop_
_entity.id
_entity.type
_entity.pdbx_description
1 polymer ?
#
loop_
_entity_poly.entity_id
_entity_poly.type
_entity_poly.pdbx_seq_one_letter_code
_entity_poly.pdbx_strand_id
1 'polypeptide(L)'
;MEKVTEAKGTFKVNSGLAQMLKGGVIMDVTNVEQAKIAEKAGACAVMALERVPADIRKDGGVARMSDPKMIKEIKEAITIPVMAKARIGHFVEAQILQALDVDFIDESE
;
A
#
# COMPACT_ATOMS: atom_id res chain seq x y z
N MET A 1 -35.73 -17.60 -1.30
CA MET A 1 -34.37 -18.07 -1.67
C MET A 1 -33.44 -16.90 -1.50
N GLU A 2 -32.77 -16.84 -0.37
CA GLU A 2 -31.94 -15.72 0.06
C GLU A 2 -30.68 -15.70 -0.79
N LYS A 3 -30.46 -14.63 -1.55
CA LYS A 3 -29.23 -14.46 -2.32
C LYS A 3 -28.11 -14.17 -1.32
N VAL A 4 -27.37 -15.22 -0.93
CA VAL A 4 -26.04 -15.04 -0.33
C VAL A 4 -25.15 -14.48 -1.44
N THR A 5 -25.07 -13.16 -1.52
CA THR A 5 -24.03 -12.48 -2.28
C THR A 5 -22.70 -12.85 -1.63
N GLU A 6 -21.91 -13.69 -2.27
CA GLU A 6 -20.49 -13.90 -1.97
C GLU A 6 -19.75 -12.57 -2.15
N ALA A 7 -19.77 -11.73 -1.12
CA ALA A 7 -18.89 -10.59 -1.03
C ALA A 7 -17.46 -11.12 -0.89
N LYS A 8 -16.65 -11.00 -1.94
CA LYS A 8 -15.20 -11.25 -1.85
C LYS A 8 -14.63 -10.29 -0.80
N GLY A 9 -14.34 -10.82 0.39
CA GLY A 9 -13.91 -10.07 1.57
C GLY A 9 -15.09 -9.42 2.32
N THR A 10 -15.49 -10.01 3.45
CA THR A 10 -16.44 -9.34 4.35
C THR A 10 -15.74 -8.19 5.07
N PHE A 11 -16.48 -7.12 5.40
CA PHE A 11 -15.95 -6.01 6.19
C PHE A 11 -15.24 -6.48 7.47
N LYS A 12 -15.75 -7.53 8.12
CA LYS A 12 -15.16 -8.15 9.31
C LYS A 12 -13.74 -8.69 9.06
N VAL A 13 -13.48 -9.27 7.90
CA VAL A 13 -12.14 -9.76 7.54
C VAL A 13 -11.19 -8.58 7.30
N ASN A 14 -11.60 -7.61 6.48
CA ASN A 14 -10.75 -6.45 6.13
C ASN A 14 -10.40 -5.62 7.38
N SER A 15 -11.39 -5.34 8.23
CA SER A 15 -11.16 -4.66 9.51
C SER A 15 -10.25 -5.47 10.42
N GLY A 16 -10.39 -6.80 10.46
CA GLY A 16 -9.53 -7.71 11.22
C GLY A 16 -8.06 -7.68 10.77
N LEU A 17 -7.81 -7.66 9.46
CA LEU A 17 -6.46 -7.50 8.91
C LEU A 17 -5.84 -6.17 9.34
N ALA A 18 -6.61 -5.08 9.28
CA ALA A 18 -6.14 -3.77 9.75
C ALA A 18 -5.86 -3.74 11.27
N GLN A 19 -6.55 -4.56 12.09
CA GLN A 19 -6.25 -4.66 13.51
C GLN A 19 -4.85 -5.22 13.79
N MET A 20 -4.31 -6.07 12.92
CA MET A 20 -2.99 -6.68 13.09
C MET A 20 -1.85 -5.65 13.06
N LEU A 21 -2.09 -4.46 12.50
CA LEU A 21 -1.10 -3.38 12.39
C LEU A 21 -1.07 -2.48 13.64
N LYS A 22 -1.98 -2.68 14.60
CA LYS A 22 -2.07 -1.84 15.81
C LYS A 22 -0.79 -1.87 16.62
N GLY A 23 -0.34 -0.69 17.05
CA GLY A 23 0.86 -0.51 17.86
C GLY A 23 2.17 -0.52 17.06
N GLY A 24 2.10 -0.71 15.74
CA GLY A 24 3.26 -0.62 14.85
C GLY A 24 3.41 0.74 14.16
N VAL A 25 4.48 0.87 13.39
CA VAL A 25 4.77 2.02 12.52
C VAL A 25 4.79 1.53 11.07
N ILE A 26 4.08 2.25 10.20
CA ILE A 26 4.12 2.07 8.74
C ILE A 26 5.07 3.12 8.19
N MET A 27 6.04 2.71 7.37
CA MET A 27 7.06 3.62 6.84
C MET A 27 6.92 3.82 5.33
N ASP A 28 6.92 5.07 4.88
CA ASP A 28 7.02 5.43 3.47
C ASP A 28 8.40 5.06 2.91
N VAL A 29 8.44 4.39 1.76
CA VAL A 29 9.68 3.95 1.10
C VAL A 29 9.61 4.15 -0.41
N THR A 30 10.73 4.58 -1.00
CA THR A 30 10.82 4.88 -2.44
C THR A 30 11.67 3.88 -3.23
N ASN A 31 12.26 2.89 -2.56
CA ASN A 31 13.05 1.84 -3.21
C ASN A 31 13.23 0.62 -2.28
N VAL A 32 13.80 -0.45 -2.84
CA VAL A 32 14.09 -1.70 -2.14
C VAL A 32 15.02 -1.54 -0.93
N GLU A 33 16.01 -0.64 -1.02
CA GLU A 33 16.96 -0.42 0.07
C GLU A 33 16.25 0.17 1.30
N GLN A 34 15.44 1.21 1.08
CA GLN A 34 14.62 1.82 2.13
C GLN A 34 13.63 0.82 2.73
N ALA A 35 12.99 -0.02 1.90
CA ALA A 35 12.10 -1.08 2.36
C ALA A 35 12.80 -2.05 3.33
N LYS A 36 14.01 -2.52 2.98
CA LYS A 36 14.82 -3.38 3.86
C LYS A 36 15.26 -2.68 5.14
N ILE A 37 15.54 -1.38 5.09
CA ILE A 37 15.88 -0.59 6.28
C ILE A 37 14.67 -0.48 7.20
N ALA A 38 13.49 -0.18 6.66
CA ALA A 38 12.24 -0.07 7.41
C ALA A 38 11.89 -1.39 8.12
N GLU A 39 11.99 -2.52 7.41
CA GLU A 39 11.78 -3.85 7.98
C GLU A 39 12.75 -4.13 9.13
N LYS A 40 14.05 -3.87 8.93
CA LYS A 40 15.08 -4.04 9.98
C LYS A 40 14.87 -3.13 11.19
N ALA A 41 14.28 -1.95 10.97
CA ALA A 41 13.96 -1.00 12.04
C ALA A 41 12.69 -1.38 12.83
N GLY A 42 11.99 -2.45 12.44
CA GLY A 42 10.80 -2.94 13.12
C GLY A 42 9.50 -2.28 12.63
N ALA A 43 9.47 -1.75 11.41
CA ALA A 43 8.21 -1.34 10.78
C ALA A 43 7.25 -2.52 10.69
N CYS A 44 5.96 -2.30 10.97
CA CYS A 44 4.95 -3.35 10.85
C CYS A 44 4.45 -3.53 9.41
N ALA A 45 4.65 -2.53 8.56
CA ALA A 45 4.39 -2.54 7.13
C ALA A 45 5.17 -1.39 6.46
N VAL A 46 5.23 -1.38 5.13
CA VAL A 46 5.75 -0.25 4.36
C VAL A 46 4.71 0.29 3.39
N MET A 47 4.81 1.58 3.06
CA MET A 47 4.04 2.23 2.01
C MET A 47 4.97 2.51 0.82
N ALA A 48 4.71 1.85 -0.31
CA ALA A 48 5.49 2.03 -1.54
C ALA A 48 4.98 3.25 -2.32
N LEU A 49 5.88 4.21 -2.55
CA LEU A 49 5.59 5.44 -3.30
C LEU A 49 6.83 5.96 -4.04
N GLU A 50 6.68 6.50 -5.25
CA GLU A 50 7.79 7.07 -6.03
C GLU A 50 8.46 8.28 -5.35
N ARG A 51 7.70 9.08 -4.62
CA ARG A 51 8.17 10.32 -3.98
C ARG A 51 7.48 10.53 -2.65
N VAL A 52 8.27 10.82 -1.61
CA VAL A 52 7.72 11.10 -0.28
C VAL A 52 6.90 12.39 -0.29
N PRO A 53 5.90 12.54 0.61
CA PRO A 53 5.04 13.71 0.64
C PRO A 53 5.80 15.05 0.70
N ALA A 54 6.96 15.07 1.35
CA ALA A 54 7.82 16.26 1.42
C ALA A 54 8.34 16.68 0.04
N ASP A 55 8.76 15.71 -0.79
CA ASP A 55 9.27 15.95 -2.14
C ASP A 55 8.11 16.35 -3.08
N ILE A 56 6.95 15.69 -2.97
CA ILE A 56 5.75 16.04 -3.75
C ILE A 56 5.38 17.52 -3.52
N ARG A 57 5.39 17.98 -2.26
CA ARG A 57 5.09 19.38 -1.92
C ARG A 57 6.13 20.36 -2.44
N LYS A 58 7.39 19.95 -2.49
CA LYS A 58 8.50 20.79 -2.96
C LYS A 58 8.52 20.92 -4.48
N ASP A 59 8.36 19.80 -5.18
CA ASP A 59 8.47 19.73 -6.64
C ASP A 59 7.15 20.13 -7.32
N GLY A 60 6.03 19.96 -6.62
CA GLY A 60 4.69 20.13 -7.17
C GLY A 60 4.36 19.10 -8.26
N GLY A 61 3.38 19.45 -9.08
CA GLY A 61 2.91 18.60 -10.18
C GLY A 61 1.93 17.52 -9.73
N VAL A 62 1.73 16.53 -10.60
CA VAL A 62 0.74 15.45 -10.38
C VAL A 62 1.43 14.23 -9.78
N ALA A 63 1.05 13.86 -8.56
CA ALA A 63 1.39 12.59 -7.96
C ALA A 63 0.38 11.51 -8.41
N ARG A 64 0.87 10.34 -8.80
CA ARG A 64 0.06 9.20 -9.28
C ARG A 64 0.43 7.94 -8.50
N MET A 65 -0.27 6.84 -8.76
CA MET A 65 0.16 5.50 -8.32
C MET A 65 1.59 5.23 -8.81
N SER A 66 2.38 4.57 -7.96
CA SER A 66 3.76 4.20 -8.30
C SER A 66 3.83 3.11 -9.35
N ASP A 67 4.92 3.08 -10.11
CA ASP A 67 5.17 2.03 -11.11
C ASP A 67 4.96 0.62 -10.51
N PRO A 68 4.09 -0.22 -11.11
CA PRO A 68 3.89 -1.60 -10.71
C PRO A 68 5.18 -2.41 -10.54
N LYS A 69 6.20 -2.15 -11.36
CA LYS A 69 7.50 -2.81 -11.28
C LYS A 69 8.19 -2.50 -9.95
N MET A 70 8.22 -1.24 -9.56
CA MET A 70 8.80 -0.81 -8.29
C MET A 70 8.09 -1.45 -7.09
N ILE A 71 6.76 -1.51 -7.11
CA ILE A 71 5.97 -2.15 -6.05
C ILE A 71 6.31 -3.64 -5.95
N LYS A 72 6.40 -4.34 -7.09
CA LYS A 72 6.79 -5.76 -7.12
C LYS A 72 8.20 -5.99 -6.56
N GLU A 73 9.16 -5.18 -6.97
CA GLU A 73 10.55 -5.27 -6.49
C GLU A 73 10.62 -5.06 -4.97
N ILE A 74 9.84 -4.14 -4.41
CA ILE A 74 9.74 -3.96 -2.95
C ILE A 74 9.11 -5.19 -2.30
N LYS A 75 7.97 -5.68 -2.81
CA LYS A 75 7.29 -6.87 -2.27
C LYS A 75 8.17 -8.11 -2.26
N GLU A 76 8.95 -8.34 -3.31
CA GLU A 76 9.86 -9.49 -3.41
C GLU A 76 11.05 -9.40 -2.43
N ALA A 77 11.35 -8.19 -1.93
CA ALA A 77 12.55 -7.93 -1.16
C ALA A 77 12.38 -7.94 0.37
N ILE A 78 11.14 -7.89 0.87
CA ILE A 78 10.81 -7.85 2.30
C ILE A 78 9.66 -8.81 2.62
N THR A 79 9.46 -9.08 3.91
CA THR A 79 8.47 -10.05 4.41
C THR A 79 7.29 -9.41 5.13
N ILE A 80 7.41 -8.14 5.53
CA ILE A 80 6.30 -7.38 6.12
C ILE A 80 5.32 -6.87 5.03
N PRO A 81 4.05 -6.61 5.38
CA PRO A 81 3.04 -6.12 4.44
C PRO A 81 3.48 -4.89 3.65
N VAL A 82 3.10 -4.85 2.37
CA VAL A 82 3.35 -3.74 1.45
C VAL A 82 2.03 -3.09 1.05
N MET A 83 1.94 -1.80 1.36
CA MET A 83 0.85 -0.93 0.97
C MET A 83 1.25 -0.07 -0.23
N ALA A 84 0.26 0.43 -0.97
CA ALA A 84 0.50 1.37 -2.05
C ALA A 84 -0.62 2.41 -2.17
N LYS A 85 -0.27 3.58 -2.71
CA LYS A 85 -1.18 4.71 -2.87
C LYS A 85 -1.92 4.70 -4.19
N ALA A 86 -3.21 5.00 -4.14
CA ALA A 86 -4.04 5.35 -5.28
C ALA A 86 -4.59 6.77 -5.10
N ARG A 87 -4.82 7.49 -6.20
CA ARG A 87 -5.45 8.82 -6.14
C ARG A 87 -6.90 8.71 -5.72
N ILE A 88 -7.39 9.74 -5.03
CA ILE A 88 -8.81 9.87 -4.66
C ILE A 88 -9.72 9.68 -5.88
N GLY A 89 -10.68 8.77 -5.78
CA GLY A 89 -11.64 8.42 -6.81
C GLY A 89 -11.10 7.59 -7.97
N HIS A 90 -9.80 7.28 -8.01
CA HIS A 90 -9.18 6.60 -9.15
C HIS A 90 -9.26 5.06 -9.03
N PHE A 91 -10.46 4.52 -9.12
CA PHE A 91 -10.72 3.08 -8.95
C PHE A 91 -9.92 2.16 -9.89
N VAL A 92 -9.49 2.63 -11.07
CA VAL A 92 -8.61 1.85 -11.97
C VAL A 92 -7.21 1.67 -11.38
N GLU A 93 -6.68 2.65 -10.65
CA GLU A 93 -5.40 2.50 -9.94
C GLU A 93 -5.57 1.47 -8.83
N ALA A 94 -6.66 1.55 -8.06
CA ALA A 94 -6.97 0.57 -7.03
C ALA A 94 -7.11 -0.86 -7.58
N GLN A 95 -7.74 -1.03 -8.76
CA GLN A 95 -7.84 -2.34 -9.44
C GLN A 95 -6.47 -2.87 -9.87
N ILE A 96 -5.58 -2.00 -10.36
CA ILE A 96 -4.20 -2.38 -10.70
C ILE A 96 -3.46 -2.82 -9.44
N LEU A 97 -3.52 -2.03 -8.36
CA LEU A 97 -2.89 -2.37 -7.08
C LEU A 97 -3.42 -3.69 -6.52
N GLN A 98 -4.73 -3.93 -6.59
CA GLN A 98 -5.33 -5.20 -6.21
C GLN A 98 -4.81 -6.37 -7.06
N ALA A 99 -4.64 -6.19 -8.37
CA ALA A 99 -4.08 -7.21 -9.26
C ALA A 99 -2.58 -7.46 -9.03
N LEU A 100 -1.87 -6.49 -8.43
CA LEU A 100 -0.49 -6.63 -7.92
C LEU A 100 -0.44 -7.27 -6.52
N ASP A 101 -1.61 -7.58 -5.95
CA ASP A 101 -1.78 -8.27 -4.69
C ASP A 101 -1.21 -7.48 -3.49
N VAL A 102 -1.23 -6.14 -3.54
CA VAL A 102 -0.80 -5.33 -2.39
C VAL A 102 -1.70 -5.61 -1.17
N ASP A 103 -1.12 -5.57 0.02
CA ASP A 103 -1.84 -5.93 1.24
C ASP A 103 -2.91 -4.91 1.61
N PHE A 104 -2.63 -3.62 1.38
CA PHE A 104 -3.56 -2.51 1.59
C PHE A 104 -3.41 -1.44 0.52
N ILE A 105 -4.53 -0.78 0.20
CA ILE A 105 -4.58 0.37 -0.70
C ILE A 105 -4.90 1.60 0.16
N ASP A 106 -4.08 2.64 -0.01
CA ASP A 106 -4.31 3.95 0.60
C ASP A 106 -4.83 4.92 -0.46
N GLU A 107 -6.11 5.29 -0.34
CA GLU A 107 -6.72 6.33 -1.17
C GLU A 107 -6.40 7.69 -0.53
N SER A 108 -5.38 8.39 -1.05
CA SER A 108 -4.82 9.58 -0.41
C SER A 108 -4.74 10.81 -1.30
N GLU A 109 -4.75 11.98 -0.67
CA GLU A 109 -4.63 13.32 -1.26
C GLU A 109 -3.26 13.66 -1.84
#